data_AF-A0AAE3FTQ9-F1
#
_entry.id   AF-A0AAE3FTQ9-F1
#
_cell.length_a   1.000
_cell.length_b   1.000
_cell.length_c   1.000
_cell.angle_alpha   90.00
_cell.angle_beta   90.00
_cell.angle_gamma   90.00
#
_symmetry.space_group_name_H-M   'P 1'
#
loop_
_entity.id
_entity.type
_entity.pdbx_description
1 polymer ?
#
loop_
_entity_poly.entity_id
_entity_poly.type
_entity_poly.pdbx_seq_one_letter_code
_entity_poly.pdbx_strand_id
1 'polypeptide(L)'
;MRADSLLHGVRRIEDQGEGLLAMRTYSGEEPARRIDIAMDTLLDIAELLRAGAPFPPRVDGHGTGEYRPDGGTDTVSREDDLVARVLETSYERGGATIERFDAETANRVMTGNRFETVDSWVIVPLGSSPPYSRNWRPVVEALLARLEDVLDDFERIGRRIGVAGVEGAFATGCESVVAMLETLRRIVRRADADARYVRNRTDQQQNELLSTIETATTQLRSDDNA
;
A
#
# COMPACT_ATOMS: atom_id res chain seq x y z
N MET A 1 1.22 -3.67 13.23
CA MET A 1 1.55 -2.82 12.06
C MET A 1 0.53 -1.69 11.95
N ARG A 2 0.85 -0.56 11.33
CA ARG A 2 -0.09 0.56 11.10
C ARG A 2 -0.33 0.75 9.61
N ALA A 3 -1.58 0.96 9.21
CA ALA A 3 -1.92 1.21 7.81
C ALA A 3 -1.27 2.49 7.27
N ASP A 4 -1.13 3.50 8.13
CA ASP A 4 -0.52 4.78 7.80
C ASP A 4 0.93 4.61 7.31
N SER A 5 1.67 3.63 7.83
CA SER A 5 3.05 3.36 7.38
C SER A 5 3.11 2.90 5.92
N LEU A 6 2.14 2.08 5.48
CA LEU A 6 2.06 1.62 4.09
C LEU A 6 1.64 2.76 3.16
N LEU A 7 0.58 3.49 3.54
CA LEU A 7 0.06 4.61 2.75
C LEU A 7 1.05 5.77 2.65
N HIS A 8 1.79 6.06 3.72
CA HIS A 8 2.84 7.07 3.70
C HIS A 8 4.01 6.67 2.79
N GLY A 9 4.36 5.38 2.75
CA GLY A 9 5.33 4.86 1.79
C GLY A 9 4.87 5.10 0.35
N VAL A 10 3.62 4.75 0.02
CA VAL A 10 3.05 4.98 -1.32
C VAL A 10 3.04 6.47 -1.67
N ARG A 11 2.59 7.33 -0.74
CA ARG A 11 2.61 8.79 -0.94
C ARG A 11 4.02 9.33 -1.21
N ARG A 12 5.02 8.83 -0.50
CA ARG A 12 6.42 9.25 -0.70
C ARG A 12 6.94 8.87 -2.10
N ILE A 13 6.51 7.73 -2.65
CA ILE A 13 6.83 7.32 -4.03
C ILE A 13 6.10 8.22 -5.02
N GLU A 14 4.82 8.51 -4.79
CA GLU A 14 4.03 9.47 -5.59
C GLU A 14 4.73 10.84 -5.63
N ASP A 15 5.17 11.38 -4.49
CA ASP A 15 5.89 12.66 -4.43
C ASP A 15 7.19 12.64 -5.26
N GLN A 16 7.87 11.48 -5.38
CA GLN A 16 9.03 11.35 -6.28
C GLN A 16 8.60 11.37 -7.75
N GLY A 17 7.54 10.65 -8.10
CA GLY A 17 6.96 10.62 -9.45
C GLY A 17 6.47 12.01 -9.90
N GLU A 18 5.68 12.69 -9.07
CA GLU A 18 5.22 14.07 -9.31
C GLU A 18 6.41 15.01 -9.54
N GLY A 19 7.44 14.90 -8.70
CA GLY A 19 8.66 15.71 -8.82
C GLY A 19 9.41 15.45 -10.13
N LEU A 20 9.54 14.20 -10.56
CA LEU A 20 10.14 13.83 -11.85
C LEU A 20 9.29 14.32 -13.03
N LEU A 21 7.97 14.21 -12.95
CA LEU A 21 7.07 14.71 -13.99
C LEU A 21 7.13 16.24 -14.13
N ALA A 22 7.29 16.96 -13.02
CA ALA A 22 7.44 18.42 -13.01
C ALA A 22 8.76 18.90 -13.65
N MET A 23 9.77 18.04 -13.77
CA MET A 23 11.05 18.42 -14.39
C MET A 23 10.89 18.64 -15.89
N ARG A 24 11.50 19.72 -16.38
CA ARG A 24 11.56 20.02 -17.82
C ARG A 24 12.60 19.15 -18.55
N THR A 25 13.73 18.88 -17.90
CA THR A 25 14.84 18.06 -18.41
C THR A 25 15.36 17.15 -17.30
N TYR A 26 15.81 15.94 -17.65
CA TYR A 26 16.43 15.00 -16.73
C TYR A 26 17.95 15.18 -16.73
N SER A 27 18.42 16.30 -16.18
CA SER A 27 19.84 16.64 -16.13
C SER A 27 20.31 16.85 -14.70
N GLY A 28 21.54 16.44 -14.41
CA GLY A 28 22.11 16.48 -13.07
C GLY A 28 21.76 15.23 -12.25
N GLU A 29 22.08 15.27 -10.96
CA GLU A 29 21.96 14.13 -10.04
C GLU A 29 20.56 13.96 -9.45
N GLU A 30 19.75 15.02 -9.46
CA GLU A 30 18.43 15.04 -8.83
C GLU A 30 17.45 13.98 -9.39
N PRO A 31 17.36 13.71 -10.71
CA PRO A 31 16.49 12.66 -11.22
C PRO A 31 16.88 11.26 -10.69
N ALA A 32 18.17 10.94 -10.68
CA ALA A 32 18.68 9.67 -10.16
C ALA A 32 18.39 9.53 -8.66
N ARG A 33 18.67 10.58 -7.88
CA ARG A 33 18.38 10.60 -6.44
C ARG A 33 16.90 10.33 -6.11
N ARG A 34 15.98 10.85 -6.92
CA ARG A 34 14.54 10.60 -6.73
C ARG A 34 14.15 9.15 -7.01
N ILE A 35 14.78 8.53 -8.01
CA ILE A 35 14.62 7.11 -8.29
C ILE A 35 15.15 6.28 -7.12
N ASP A 36 16.33 6.59 -6.58
CA ASP A 36 16.88 5.89 -5.42
C ASP A 36 15.94 5.95 -4.21
N ILE A 37 15.41 7.14 -3.91
CA ILE A 37 14.43 7.32 -2.83
C ILE A 37 13.16 6.48 -3.07
N ALA A 38 12.68 6.41 -4.31
CA ALA A 38 11.52 5.61 -4.66
C ALA A 38 11.79 4.10 -4.48
N MET A 39 12.96 3.62 -4.92
CA MET A 39 13.39 2.22 -4.74
C MET A 39 13.51 1.85 -3.25
N ASP A 40 14.20 2.66 -2.46
CA ASP A 40 14.33 2.46 -1.01
C ASP A 40 12.96 2.38 -0.33
N THR A 41 12.05 3.29 -0.70
CA THR A 41 10.70 3.32 -0.14
C THR A 41 9.88 2.08 -0.55
N LEU A 42 10.05 1.59 -1.78
CA LEU A 42 9.41 0.35 -2.23
C LEU A 42 9.93 -0.87 -1.46
N LEU A 43 11.22 -0.91 -1.13
CA LEU A 43 11.81 -1.96 -0.28
C LEU A 43 11.23 -1.91 1.14
N ASP A 44 11.10 -0.72 1.72
CA ASP A 44 10.48 -0.54 3.03
C ASP A 44 9.02 -1.04 3.04
N ILE A 45 8.24 -0.72 1.99
CA ILE A 45 6.86 -1.22 1.86
C ILE A 45 6.84 -2.75 1.73
N ALA A 46 7.75 -3.33 0.96
CA ALA A 46 7.83 -4.79 0.81
C ALA A 46 8.14 -5.47 2.14
N GLU A 47 9.07 -4.93 2.93
CA GLU A 47 9.42 -5.47 4.25
C GLU A 47 8.29 -5.28 5.26
N LEU A 48 7.57 -4.14 5.20
CA LEU A 48 6.34 -3.97 5.97
C LEU A 48 5.35 -5.07 5.60
N LEU A 49 4.97 -5.23 4.34
CA LEU A 49 4.04 -6.27 3.91
C LEU A 49 4.48 -7.68 4.33
N ARG A 50 5.78 -7.97 4.27
CA ARG A 50 6.36 -9.23 4.76
C ARG A 50 6.12 -9.42 6.26
N ALA A 51 6.38 -8.40 7.07
CA ALA A 51 6.15 -8.44 8.52
C ALA A 51 4.65 -8.54 8.89
N GLY A 52 3.77 -8.13 7.98
CA GLY A 52 2.31 -8.24 8.12
C GLY A 52 1.73 -9.60 7.75
N ALA A 53 2.53 -10.47 7.12
CA ALA A 53 2.09 -11.79 6.71
C ALA A 53 2.01 -12.76 7.91
N PRO A 54 1.04 -13.70 7.91
CA PRO A 54 0.01 -13.90 6.90
C PRO A 54 -1.13 -12.88 6.99
N PHE A 55 -1.62 -12.43 5.84
CA PHE A 55 -2.80 -11.58 5.76
C PHE A 55 -4.04 -12.38 6.22
N PRO A 56 -4.90 -11.81 7.10
CA PRO A 56 -6.07 -12.53 7.58
C PRO A 56 -7.04 -12.78 6.42
N PRO A 57 -7.68 -13.97 6.37
CA PRO A 57 -8.68 -14.27 5.35
C PRO A 57 -9.85 -13.30 5.49
N ARG A 58 -10.40 -12.80 4.38
CA ARG A 58 -11.66 -12.08 4.44
C ARG A 58 -12.74 -13.05 4.91
N VAL A 59 -13.31 -12.77 6.07
CA VAL A 59 -14.58 -13.38 6.45
C VAL A 59 -15.60 -12.66 5.57
N ASP A 60 -15.94 -13.24 4.42
CA ASP A 60 -17.11 -12.82 3.67
C ASP A 60 -18.26 -12.78 4.70
N GLY A 61 -18.82 -11.59 4.92
CA GLY A 61 -20.01 -11.41 5.77
C GLY A 61 -21.24 -12.15 5.27
N HIS A 62 -21.10 -13.02 4.26
CA HIS A 62 -21.98 -14.15 4.02
C HIS A 62 -21.69 -15.29 5.00
N GLY A 63 -21.78 -14.97 6.30
CA GLY A 63 -22.26 -15.98 7.23
C GLY A 63 -23.57 -16.49 6.67
N THR A 64 -23.71 -17.82 6.57
CA THR A 64 -24.99 -18.50 6.37
C THR A 64 -26.06 -17.75 7.15
N GLY A 65 -26.90 -17.02 6.44
CA GLY A 65 -27.80 -16.05 7.02
C GLY A 65 -28.74 -16.72 7.99
N GLU A 66 -28.50 -16.56 9.28
CA GLU A 66 -29.61 -16.21 10.14
C GLU A 66 -30.01 -14.79 9.72
N TYR A 67 -30.98 -14.74 8.80
CA TYR A 67 -31.78 -13.57 8.51
C TYR A 67 -32.36 -13.08 9.85
N ARG A 68 -31.67 -12.17 10.53
CA ARG A 68 -32.33 -11.33 11.54
C ARG A 68 -33.23 -10.37 10.74
N PRO A 69 -34.51 -10.22 11.10
CA PRO A 69 -35.44 -9.36 10.38
C PRO A 69 -35.05 -7.86 10.41
N ASP A 70 -34.01 -7.50 11.14
CA ASP A 70 -33.57 -6.13 11.38
C ASP A 70 -32.33 -5.78 10.52
N GLY A 71 -32.44 -5.81 9.19
CA GLY A 71 -31.59 -5.02 8.25
C GLY A 71 -30.07 -4.91 8.48
N GLY A 72 -29.40 -5.96 8.98
CA GLY A 72 -28.05 -5.89 9.55
C GLY A 72 -26.86 -5.84 8.58
N THR A 73 -27.06 -5.63 7.28
CA THR A 73 -25.98 -5.54 6.28
C THR A 73 -25.26 -4.17 6.25
N ASP A 74 -25.88 -3.12 6.81
CA ASP A 74 -25.38 -1.75 6.72
C ASP A 74 -24.19 -1.43 7.63
N THR A 75 -24.02 -2.14 8.75
CA THR A 75 -23.03 -1.76 9.77
C THR A 75 -21.58 -2.07 9.36
N VAL A 76 -21.34 -3.22 8.72
CA VAL A 76 -19.98 -3.59 8.25
C VAL A 76 -19.51 -2.68 7.11
N SER A 77 -20.42 -2.29 6.21
CA SER A 77 -20.10 -1.31 5.16
C SER A 77 -19.76 0.05 5.77
N ARG A 78 -20.59 0.53 6.71
CA ARG A 78 -20.40 1.84 7.35
C ARG A 78 -19.11 1.95 8.17
N GLU A 79 -18.65 0.87 8.79
CA GLU A 79 -17.36 0.84 9.49
C GLU A 79 -16.17 0.85 8.53
N ASP A 80 -16.27 0.16 7.40
CA ASP A 80 -15.22 0.20 6.38
C ASP A 80 -15.15 1.55 5.67
N ASP A 81 -16.30 2.18 5.40
CA ASP A 81 -16.36 3.56 4.88
C ASP A 81 -15.67 4.54 5.83
N LEU A 82 -15.80 4.32 7.15
CA LEU A 82 -15.13 5.14 8.16
C LEU A 82 -13.62 4.92 8.14
N VAL A 83 -13.17 3.67 8.05
CA VAL A 83 -11.73 3.36 7.91
C VAL A 83 -11.19 3.99 6.62
N ALA A 84 -11.87 3.82 5.49
CA ALA A 84 -11.48 4.41 4.21
C ALA A 84 -11.34 5.94 4.29
N ARG A 85 -12.29 6.64 4.93
CA ARG A 85 -12.21 8.10 5.15
C ARG A 85 -11.02 8.52 6.00
N VAL A 86 -10.69 7.76 7.05
CA VAL A 86 -9.49 8.02 7.87
C VAL A 86 -8.22 7.81 7.06
N LEU A 87 -8.14 6.73 6.27
CA LEU A 87 -7.00 6.44 5.40
C LEU A 87 -6.80 7.51 4.33
N GLU A 88 -7.89 7.97 3.70
CA GLU A 88 -7.86 9.06 2.71
C GLU A 88 -7.35 10.37 3.34
N THR A 89 -7.90 10.75 4.49
CA THR A 89 -7.44 11.95 5.23
C THR A 89 -5.98 11.83 5.61
N SER A 90 -5.56 10.65 6.05
CA SER A 90 -4.17 10.35 6.41
C SER A 90 -3.24 10.51 5.20
N TYR A 91 -3.63 9.95 4.06
CA TYR A 91 -2.87 10.04 2.82
C TYR A 91 -2.70 11.49 2.35
N GLU A 92 -3.78 12.24 2.25
CA GLU A 92 -3.77 13.61 1.69
C GLU A 92 -3.03 14.63 2.56
N ARG A 93 -2.99 14.39 3.89
CA ARG A 93 -2.56 15.40 4.86
C ARG A 93 -1.37 14.98 5.71
N GLY A 94 -0.69 13.90 5.33
CA GLY A 94 0.45 13.35 6.08
C GLY A 94 0.08 12.79 7.45
N GLY A 95 -1.17 12.34 7.59
CA GLY A 95 -1.72 11.68 8.78
C GLY A 95 -3.09 12.23 9.20
N ALA A 96 -3.84 11.45 9.98
CA ALA A 96 -5.18 11.81 10.42
C ALA A 96 -5.16 12.26 11.89
N THR A 97 -5.62 13.48 12.17
CA THR A 97 -5.88 13.94 13.55
C THR A 97 -7.38 14.06 13.78
N ILE A 98 -7.82 13.81 15.01
CA ILE A 98 -9.24 13.73 15.36
C ILE A 98 -9.99 15.05 15.06
N GLU A 99 -9.30 16.19 15.15
CA GLU A 99 -9.83 17.53 14.89
C GLU A 99 -10.12 17.81 13.41
N ARG A 100 -9.58 16.98 12.50
CA ARG A 100 -9.82 17.11 11.06
C ARG A 100 -11.16 16.52 10.63
N PHE A 101 -11.83 15.80 11.52
CA PHE A 101 -13.12 15.17 11.25
C PHE A 101 -14.26 16.01 11.82
N ASP A 102 -15.43 15.95 11.19
CA ASP A 102 -16.66 16.48 11.77
C ASP A 102 -17.00 15.77 13.09
N ALA A 103 -17.84 16.39 13.93
CA ALA A 103 -18.16 15.89 15.26
C ALA A 103 -18.76 14.47 15.25
N GLU A 104 -19.51 14.10 14.22
CA GLU A 104 -20.10 12.77 14.10
C GLU A 104 -19.02 11.73 13.78
N THR A 105 -18.20 12.00 12.77
CA THR A 105 -17.08 11.15 12.36
C THR A 105 -16.06 10.98 13.49
N ALA A 106 -15.70 12.06 14.17
CA ALA A 106 -14.81 12.03 15.33
C ALA A 106 -15.38 11.16 16.47
N ASN A 107 -16.67 11.31 16.80
CA ASN A 107 -17.33 10.47 17.80
C ASN A 107 -17.32 8.99 17.41
N ARG A 108 -17.56 8.67 16.13
CA ARG A 108 -17.51 7.29 15.62
C ARG A 108 -16.09 6.69 15.67
N VAL A 109 -15.05 7.49 15.39
CA VAL A 109 -13.65 7.06 15.54
C VAL A 109 -13.32 6.76 17.00
N MET A 110 -13.69 7.66 17.92
CA MET A 110 -13.39 7.51 19.35
C MET A 110 -14.15 6.35 20.02
N THR A 111 -15.34 6.03 19.54
CA THR A 111 -16.17 4.92 20.08
C THR A 111 -15.98 3.59 19.35
N GLY A 112 -15.33 3.61 18.18
CA GLY A 112 -15.03 2.43 17.39
C GLY A 112 -13.88 1.62 17.97
N ASN A 113 -13.90 0.29 17.79
CA ASN A 113 -12.85 -0.61 18.27
C ASN A 113 -11.77 -0.90 17.20
N ARG A 114 -11.86 -0.27 16.03
CA ARG A 114 -10.95 -0.49 14.88
C ARG A 114 -9.85 0.55 14.76
N PHE A 115 -9.86 1.55 15.63
CA PHE A 115 -8.93 2.68 15.65
C PHE A 115 -8.22 2.75 16.99
N GLU A 116 -7.01 3.28 16.98
CA GLU A 116 -6.31 3.73 18.17
C GLU A 116 -6.17 5.25 18.10
N THR A 117 -6.30 5.95 19.23
CA THR A 117 -6.06 7.39 19.30
C THR A 117 -4.90 7.69 20.23
N VAL A 118 -3.85 8.33 19.73
CA VAL A 118 -2.65 8.70 20.48
C VAL A 118 -2.32 10.16 20.20
N ASP A 119 -2.31 11.02 21.22
CA ASP A 119 -2.03 12.46 21.07
C ASP A 119 -2.83 13.12 19.93
N SER A 120 -4.15 12.87 19.90
CA SER A 120 -5.08 13.28 18.84
C SER A 120 -4.88 12.64 17.45
N TRP A 121 -3.83 11.84 17.24
CA TRP A 121 -3.66 11.07 16.01
C TRP A 121 -4.56 9.86 15.98
N VAL A 122 -5.28 9.69 14.87
CA VAL A 122 -6.09 8.51 14.59
C VAL A 122 -5.23 7.52 13.83
N ILE A 123 -5.03 6.34 14.42
CA ILE A 123 -4.22 5.27 13.87
C ILE A 123 -5.15 4.13 13.44
N VAL A 124 -4.92 3.58 12.25
CA VAL A 124 -5.59 2.36 11.78
C VAL A 124 -4.64 1.16 11.99
N PRO A 125 -4.74 0.44 13.11
CA PRO A 125 -3.92 -0.75 13.36
C PRO A 125 -4.28 -1.89 12.40
N LEU A 126 -3.25 -2.65 12.02
CA LEU A 126 -3.33 -3.86 11.24
C LEU A 126 -2.85 -5.04 12.08
N GLY A 127 -3.66 -6.10 12.10
CA GLY A 127 -3.39 -7.34 12.83
C GLY A 127 -4.09 -8.54 12.20
N SER A 128 -3.78 -9.74 12.69
CA SER A 128 -4.36 -11.00 12.20
C SER A 128 -5.66 -11.39 12.91
N SER A 129 -5.98 -10.74 14.04
CA SER A 129 -7.16 -11.03 14.86
C SER A 129 -8.14 -9.84 14.91
N PRO A 130 -9.46 -10.11 15.08
CA PRO A 130 -10.42 -9.04 15.31
C PRO A 130 -10.06 -8.19 16.54
N PRO A 131 -10.37 -6.89 16.54
CA PRO A 131 -11.08 -6.16 15.48
C PRO A 131 -10.19 -5.75 14.29
N TYR A 132 -8.86 -5.74 14.45
CA TYR A 132 -7.91 -5.19 13.49
C TYR A 132 -7.73 -6.01 12.20
N SER A 133 -8.08 -7.29 12.22
CA SER A 133 -8.10 -8.11 11.00
C SER A 133 -9.06 -7.58 9.94
N ARG A 134 -10.10 -6.84 10.34
CA ARG A 134 -11.08 -6.25 9.42
C ARG A 134 -10.52 -5.03 8.67
N ASN A 135 -9.52 -4.35 9.22
CA ASN A 135 -8.91 -3.16 8.61
C ASN A 135 -8.15 -3.48 7.32
N TRP A 136 -7.77 -4.72 7.09
CA TRP A 136 -7.06 -5.12 5.87
C TRP A 136 -7.85 -4.88 4.59
N ARG A 137 -9.18 -5.06 4.60
CA ARG A 137 -10.01 -4.83 3.40
C ARG A 137 -9.91 -3.37 2.90
N PRO A 138 -10.30 -2.35 3.69
CA PRO A 138 -10.23 -0.96 3.24
C PRO A 138 -8.79 -0.50 2.97
N VAL A 139 -7.78 -1.07 3.66
CA VAL A 139 -6.36 -0.76 3.39
C VAL A 139 -5.89 -1.31 2.05
N VAL A 140 -6.23 -2.55 1.72
CA VAL A 140 -5.90 -3.16 0.43
C VAL A 140 -6.56 -2.39 -0.72
N GLU A 141 -7.83 -2.03 -0.57
CA GLU A 141 -8.56 -1.23 -1.55
C GLU A 141 -7.91 0.15 -1.75
N ALA A 142 -7.57 0.85 -0.65
CA ALA A 142 -6.87 2.13 -0.72
C ALA A 142 -5.50 2.01 -1.38
N LEU A 143 -4.71 0.97 -1.05
CA LEU A 143 -3.40 0.73 -1.68
C LEU A 143 -3.53 0.46 -3.17
N LEU A 144 -4.48 -0.38 -3.59
CA LEU A 144 -4.69 -0.68 -5.01
C LEU A 144 -5.07 0.55 -5.81
N ALA A 145 -5.95 1.41 -5.28
CA ALA A 145 -6.32 2.64 -5.94
C ALA A 145 -5.11 3.55 -6.19
N ARG A 146 -4.24 3.73 -5.18
CA ARG A 146 -3.07 4.62 -5.30
C ARG A 146 -1.93 4.03 -6.12
N LEU A 147 -1.70 2.72 -6.02
CA LEU A 147 -0.63 2.06 -6.77
C LEU A 147 -0.87 2.10 -8.29
N GLU A 148 -2.12 2.16 -8.74
CA GLU A 148 -2.42 2.31 -10.16
C GLU A 148 -2.02 3.69 -10.68
N ASP A 149 -2.40 4.76 -9.97
CA ASP A 149 -2.02 6.13 -10.35
C ASP A 149 -0.49 6.33 -10.33
N VAL A 150 0.19 5.83 -9.28
CA VAL A 150 1.65 5.93 -9.16
C VAL A 150 2.36 5.14 -10.27
N LEU A 151 1.87 3.94 -10.61
CA LEU A 151 2.43 3.16 -11.71
C LEU A 151 2.30 3.89 -13.05
N ASP A 152 1.11 4.45 -13.34
CA ASP A 152 0.87 5.19 -14.58
C ASP A 152 1.80 6.40 -14.73
N ASP A 153 2.09 7.09 -13.62
CA ASP A 153 3.04 8.20 -13.59
C ASP A 153 4.48 7.75 -13.87
N PHE A 154 4.95 6.66 -13.27
CA PHE A 154 6.29 6.13 -13.53
C PHE A 154 6.44 5.57 -14.94
N GLU A 155 5.42 4.93 -15.49
CA GLU A 155 5.42 4.53 -16.90
C GLU A 155 5.49 5.76 -17.83
N ARG A 156 4.78 6.85 -17.48
CA ARG A 156 4.83 8.11 -18.23
C ARG A 156 6.22 8.73 -18.17
N ILE A 157 6.90 8.66 -17.04
CA ILE A 157 8.30 9.08 -16.89
C ILE A 157 9.19 8.22 -17.81
N GLY A 158 9.06 6.90 -17.77
CA GLY A 158 9.81 5.98 -18.64
C GLY A 158 9.63 6.29 -20.14
N ARG A 159 8.40 6.56 -20.58
CA ARG A 159 8.13 7.00 -21.96
C ARG A 159 8.86 8.31 -22.30
N ARG A 160 8.90 9.28 -21.37
CA ARG A 160 9.63 10.56 -21.57
C ARG A 160 11.14 10.36 -21.62
N ILE A 161 11.69 9.46 -20.81
CA ILE A 161 13.11 9.09 -20.81
C ILE A 161 13.50 8.53 -22.19
N GLY A 162 12.70 7.58 -22.70
CA GLY A 162 12.93 6.98 -24.02
C GLY A 162 12.87 7.99 -25.17
N VAL A 163 11.91 8.93 -25.15
CA VAL A 163 11.82 10.00 -26.16
C VAL A 163 12.99 10.98 -26.06
N ALA A 164 13.45 11.29 -24.85
CA ALA A 164 14.57 12.19 -24.62
C ALA A 164 15.94 11.54 -24.92
N GLY A 165 15.99 10.23 -25.18
CA GLY A 165 17.24 9.49 -25.39
C GLY A 165 18.13 9.48 -24.15
N VAL A 166 17.53 9.53 -22.96
CA VAL A 166 18.28 9.49 -21.71
C VAL A 166 18.62 8.03 -21.40
N GLU A 167 19.92 7.74 -21.28
CA GLU A 167 20.47 6.41 -21.06
C GLU A 167 21.18 6.31 -19.70
N GLY A 168 21.56 5.09 -19.32
CA GLY A 168 22.35 4.83 -18.11
C GLY A 168 21.50 4.63 -16.85
N ALA A 169 22.14 4.77 -15.68
CA ALA A 169 21.59 4.37 -14.39
C ALA A 169 20.20 4.94 -14.08
N PHE A 170 19.91 6.18 -14.48
CA PHE A 170 18.61 6.80 -14.27
C PHE A 170 17.49 6.10 -15.07
N ALA A 171 17.75 5.72 -16.33
CA ALA A 171 16.77 5.01 -17.16
C ALA A 171 16.49 3.62 -16.59
N THR A 172 17.56 2.88 -16.26
CA THR A 172 17.47 1.54 -15.65
C THR A 172 16.75 1.59 -14.30
N GLY A 173 17.06 2.57 -13.45
CA GLY A 173 16.40 2.71 -12.16
C GLY A 173 14.90 3.03 -12.31
N CYS A 174 14.51 3.82 -13.31
CA CYS A 174 13.09 4.06 -13.60
C CYS A 174 12.36 2.77 -14.03
N GLU A 175 12.99 1.94 -14.87
CA GLU A 175 12.45 0.63 -15.26
C GLU A 175 12.30 -0.30 -14.04
N SER A 176 13.29 -0.30 -13.14
CA SER A 176 13.23 -1.05 -11.87
C SER A 176 12.07 -0.61 -10.99
N VAL A 177 11.85 0.71 -10.83
CA VAL A 177 10.72 1.23 -10.04
C VAL A 177 9.38 0.77 -10.62
N VAL A 178 9.21 0.82 -11.95
CA VAL A 178 7.99 0.31 -12.63
C VAL A 178 7.81 -1.19 -12.34
N ALA A 179 8.85 -2.01 -12.50
CA ALA A 179 8.78 -3.44 -12.26
C ALA A 179 8.45 -3.78 -10.78
N MET A 180 9.00 -3.03 -9.83
CA MET A 180 8.71 -3.17 -8.40
C MET A 180 7.26 -2.78 -8.08
N LEU A 181 6.75 -1.68 -8.64
CA LEU A 181 5.35 -1.25 -8.48
C LEU A 181 4.37 -2.27 -9.06
N GLU A 182 4.65 -2.83 -10.24
CA GLU A 182 3.84 -3.91 -10.81
C GLU A 182 3.81 -5.14 -9.89
N THR A 183 4.97 -5.52 -9.35
CA THR A 183 5.09 -6.65 -8.44
C THR A 183 4.31 -6.41 -7.16
N LEU A 184 4.44 -5.23 -6.57
CA LEU A 184 3.70 -4.82 -5.38
C LEU A 184 2.18 -4.86 -5.63
N ARG A 185 1.71 -4.30 -6.74
CA ARG A 185 0.30 -4.36 -7.16
C ARG A 185 -0.20 -5.79 -7.29
N ARG A 186 0.58 -6.69 -7.90
CA ARG A 186 0.22 -8.13 -8.01
C ARG A 186 0.13 -8.79 -6.63
N ILE A 187 1.05 -8.50 -5.71
CA ILE A 187 1.02 -9.02 -4.34
C ILE A 187 -0.23 -8.55 -3.61
N VAL A 188 -0.53 -7.25 -3.67
CA VAL A 188 -1.70 -6.67 -3.00
C VAL A 188 -3.01 -7.21 -3.60
N ARG A 189 -3.11 -7.31 -4.94
CA ARG A 189 -4.27 -7.95 -5.62
C ARG A 189 -4.44 -9.42 -5.26
N ARG A 190 -3.33 -10.13 -5.04
CA ARG A 190 -3.40 -11.53 -4.64
C ARG A 190 -3.85 -11.68 -3.19
N ALA A 191 -3.36 -10.80 -2.30
CA ALA A 191 -3.87 -10.70 -0.94
C ALA A 191 -5.38 -10.33 -0.92
N ASP A 192 -5.84 -9.53 -1.89
CA ASP A 192 -7.25 -9.23 -2.13
C ASP A 192 -8.07 -10.46 -2.59
N ALA A 193 -7.52 -11.24 -3.53
CA ALA A 193 -8.22 -12.32 -4.23
C ALA A 193 -8.20 -13.69 -3.50
N ASP A 194 -7.13 -14.04 -2.79
CA ASP A 194 -6.93 -15.38 -2.18
C ASP A 194 -7.70 -15.57 -0.85
N ALA A 195 -8.77 -14.83 -0.60
CA ALA A 195 -9.61 -14.99 0.61
C ALA A 195 -10.40 -16.32 0.68
N ARG A 196 -10.46 -17.13 -0.39
CA ARG A 196 -11.35 -18.31 -0.47
C ARG A 196 -10.67 -19.68 -0.44
N TYR A 197 -9.34 -19.81 -0.44
CA TYR A 197 -8.69 -21.10 -0.79
C TYR A 197 -7.40 -21.48 -0.02
N VAL A 198 -7.26 -21.12 1.27
CA VAL A 198 -5.92 -20.96 1.90
C VAL A 198 -5.48 -22.03 2.92
N ARG A 199 -6.16 -23.15 3.17
CA ARG A 199 -5.66 -24.05 4.24
C ARG A 199 -4.43 -24.91 3.89
N ASN A 200 -4.23 -25.31 2.63
CA ASN A 200 -3.20 -26.32 2.27
C ASN A 200 -2.06 -25.84 1.36
N ARG A 201 -2.12 -24.62 0.80
CA ARG A 201 -1.15 -24.15 -0.22
C ARG A 201 -0.15 -23.11 0.31
N THR A 202 -0.40 -22.59 1.50
CA THR A 202 0.27 -21.42 2.11
C THR A 202 1.72 -21.72 2.46
N ASP A 203 2.02 -22.92 2.96
CA ASP A 203 3.38 -23.29 3.37
C ASP A 203 4.34 -23.44 2.18
N GLN A 204 3.83 -23.88 1.03
CA GLN A 204 4.66 -24.12 -0.16
C GLN A 204 4.93 -22.83 -0.95
N GLN A 205 3.98 -21.88 -0.92
CA GLN A 205 4.05 -20.64 -1.71
C GLN A 205 4.65 -19.47 -0.94
N GLN A 206 4.61 -19.48 0.40
CA GLN A 206 5.40 -18.54 1.22
C GLN A 206 6.90 -18.72 0.99
N ASN A 207 7.37 -19.94 0.76
CA ASN A 207 8.76 -20.22 0.41
C ASN A 207 9.14 -19.72 -0.99
N GLU A 208 8.19 -19.69 -1.93
CA GLU A 208 8.40 -19.21 -3.31
C GLU A 208 8.37 -17.67 -3.39
N LEU A 209 7.56 -17.03 -2.55
CA LEU A 209 7.55 -15.57 -2.35
C LEU A 209 8.87 -15.09 -1.74
N LEU A 210 9.36 -15.81 -0.71
CA LEU A 210 10.66 -15.53 -0.09
C LEU A 210 11.80 -15.70 -1.09
N SER A 211 11.79 -16.76 -1.92
CA SER A 211 12.86 -16.96 -2.91
C SER A 211 12.84 -15.91 -4.02
N THR A 212 11.67 -15.43 -4.43
CA THR A 212 11.54 -14.40 -5.47
C THR A 212 12.01 -13.03 -4.96
N ILE A 213 11.63 -12.67 -3.73
CA ILE A 213 12.08 -11.44 -3.09
C ILE A 213 13.59 -11.53 -2.83
N GLU A 214 14.10 -12.63 -2.30
CA GLU A 214 15.55 -12.82 -2.08
C GLU A 214 16.34 -12.77 -3.39
N THR A 215 15.81 -13.35 -4.48
CA THR A 215 16.45 -13.29 -5.80
C THR A 215 16.48 -11.87 -6.35
N ALA A 216 15.36 -11.14 -6.29
CA ALA A 216 15.29 -9.75 -6.72
C ALA A 216 16.22 -8.85 -5.88
N THR A 217 16.28 -9.06 -4.56
CA THR A 217 17.14 -8.30 -3.65
C THR A 217 18.63 -8.63 -3.88
N THR A 218 18.96 -9.88 -4.22
CA THR A 218 20.34 -10.30 -4.51
C THR A 218 20.82 -9.78 -5.86
N GLN A 219 19.95 -9.75 -6.87
CA GLN A 219 20.28 -9.19 -8.19
C GLN A 219 20.53 -7.69 -8.09
N LEU A 220 19.67 -6.94 -7.39
CA LEU A 220 19.85 -5.50 -7.16
C LEU A 220 21.15 -5.19 -6.39
N ARG A 221 21.50 -6.00 -5.39
CA ARG A 221 22.72 -5.80 -4.59
C ARG A 221 24.01 -6.25 -5.30
N SER A 222 23.89 -7.09 -6.33
CA SER A 222 25.02 -7.53 -7.16
C SER A 222 25.39 -6.48 -8.20
N ASP A 223 24.41 -5.76 -8.73
CA ASP A 223 24.63 -4.71 -9.74
C ASP A 223 25.20 -3.42 -9.13
N ASP A 224 24.94 -3.14 -7.84
CA ASP A 224 25.56 -2.03 -7.10
C ASP A 224 27.05 -2.25 -6.74
N ASN A 225 27.58 -3.46 -6.92
CA ASN A 225 28.96 -3.83 -6.57
C ASN A 225 29.86 -4.12 -7.79
N ALA A 226 29.40 -3.83 -9.02
CA ALA A 226 30.11 -4.11 -10.27
C ALA A 226 30.69 -2.86 -10.95
#